data_AF-F3GNP6-F1
#
_entry.id   AF-F3GNP6-F1
#
_cell.length_a   1.000
_cell.length_b   1.000
_cell.length_c   1.000
_cell.angle_alpha   90.00
_cell.angle_beta   90.00
_cell.angle_gamma   90.00
#
_symmetry.space_group_name_H-M   'P 1'
#
loop_
_entity.id
_entity.type
_entity.pdbx_description
1 polymer ?
#
loop_
_entity_poly.entity_id
_entity_poly.type
_entity_poly.pdbx_seq_one_letter_code
_entity_poly.pdbx_strand_id
1 'polypeptide(L)' 'GKEIARYDLSEDASTETAMIFGELYRNGEEFKFKAIGQGFAGGLKPLAEAHGVAIG' A
#
# COMPACT_ATOMS: atom_id res chain seq x y z
N GLY A 1 -4.46 -11.46 19.18
CA GLY A 1 -5.10 -10.68 18.11
C GLY A 1 -5.15 -11.51 16.86
N LYS A 2 -6.22 -11.42 16.07
CA LYS A 2 -6.37 -12.15 14.81
C LYS A 2 -5.68 -11.36 13.70
N GLU A 3 -4.73 -11.98 13.02
CA GLU A 3 -3.98 -11.38 11.93
C GLU A 3 -4.90 -11.14 10.72
N ILE A 4 -4.91 -9.91 10.19
CA ILE A 4 -5.85 -9.48 9.14
C ILE A 4 -5.24 -9.67 7.74
N ALA A 5 -3.92 -9.56 7.60
CA ALA A 5 -3.17 -9.90 6.38
C ALA A 5 -1.66 -10.00 6.65
N ARG A 6 -0.96 -10.83 5.85
CA ARG A 6 0.50 -10.93 5.78
C ARG A 6 0.94 -10.91 4.31
N TYR A 7 1.89 -10.06 3.95
CA TYR A 7 2.66 -10.22 2.72
C TYR A 7 4.08 -10.63 3.07
N ASP A 8 4.58 -11.60 2.33
CA ASP A 8 6.00 -11.90 2.28
C ASP A 8 6.60 -11.11 1.11
N LEU A 9 7.51 -10.19 1.39
CA LEU A 9 8.07 -9.25 0.41
C LEU A 9 9.34 -9.79 -0.27
N SER A 10 9.52 -11.11 -0.28
CA SER A 10 10.84 -11.70 -0.41
C SER A 10 11.39 -11.83 -1.83
N GLU A 11 10.60 -11.67 -2.91
CA GLU A 11 11.16 -11.85 -4.28
C GLU A 11 10.80 -10.81 -5.35
N ASP A 12 9.61 -10.18 -5.35
CA ASP A 12 9.19 -9.33 -6.50
C ASP A 12 9.32 -7.81 -6.30
N ALA A 13 9.77 -7.34 -5.14
CA ALA A 13 9.88 -5.89 -4.83
C ALA A 13 11.30 -5.32 -5.04
N SER A 14 12.16 -6.00 -5.81
CA SER A 14 13.60 -5.67 -5.87
C SER A 14 13.93 -4.41 -6.69
N THR A 15 13.00 -3.89 -7.47
CA THR A 15 13.22 -2.72 -8.36
C THR A 15 12.53 -1.43 -7.91
N GLU A 16 11.49 -1.52 -7.08
CA GLU A 16 10.63 -0.40 -6.71
C GLU A 16 10.88 0.05 -5.27
N THR A 17 11.24 1.32 -5.07
CA THR A 17 11.56 1.89 -3.74
C THR A 17 10.32 2.30 -2.93
N ALA A 18 9.12 2.12 -3.48
CA ALA A 18 7.85 2.33 -2.81
C ALA A 18 6.81 1.31 -3.30
N MET A 19 5.89 0.93 -2.42
CA MET A 19 4.86 -0.07 -2.73
C MET A 19 3.57 0.22 -1.95
N ILE A 20 2.43 0.02 -2.59
CA ILE A 20 1.12 -0.02 -1.94
C ILE A 20 0.89 -1.44 -1.41
N PHE A 21 0.98 -1.60 -0.09
CA PHE A 21 0.73 -2.90 0.58
C PHE A 21 -0.74 -3.31 0.52
N GLY A 22 -1.66 -2.36 0.69
CA GLY A 22 -3.09 -2.61 0.64
C GLY A 22 -3.91 -1.38 1.01
N GLU A 23 -5.21 -1.50 0.81
CA GLU A 23 -6.20 -0.46 1.08
C GLU A 23 -7.15 -0.91 2.19
N LEU A 24 -7.36 -0.03 3.17
CA LEU A 24 -8.44 -0.16 4.13
C LEU A 24 -9.62 0.68 3.63
N TYR A 25 -10.76 0.05 3.36
CA TYR A 25 -11.95 0.74 2.87
C TYR A 25 -13.16 0.44 3.75
N ARG A 26 -14.08 1.40 3.83
CA ARG A 26 -15.37 1.19 4.48
C ARG A 26 -16.32 0.45 3.55
N ASN A 27 -16.97 -0.58 4.07
CA ASN A 27 -18.06 -1.29 3.42
C ASN A 27 -19.26 -1.25 4.36
N GLY A 28 -20.11 -0.22 4.19
CA GLY A 28 -21.15 0.11 5.15
C GLY A 28 -20.56 0.65 6.46
N GLU A 29 -20.90 0.02 7.58
CA GLU A 29 -20.40 0.36 8.91
C GLU A 29 -19.09 -0.36 9.27
N GLU A 30 -18.65 -1.31 8.44
CA GLU A 30 -17.46 -2.11 8.69
C GLU A 30 -16.25 -1.61 7.89
N PHE A 31 -15.06 -1.82 8.46
CA PHE A 31 -13.80 -1.65 7.74
C PHE A 31 -13.35 -2.98 7.15
N LYS A 32 -12.99 -2.98 5.88
CA LYS A 32 -12.44 -4.12 5.15
C LYS A 32 -11.05 -3.79 4.63
N PHE A 33 -10.15 -4.75 4.75
CA PHE A 33 -8.79 -4.65 4.22
C PHE A 33 -8.72 -5.40 2.89
N LYS A 34 -8.13 -4.76 1.88
CA LYS A 34 -7.79 -5.36 0.59
C LYS A 34 -6.29 -5.30 0.41
N ALA A 35 -5.65 -6.46 0.32
CA ALA A 35 -4.24 -6.51 0.01
C ALA A 35 -4.01 -6.28 -1.49
N ILE A 36 -2.98 -5.49 -1.84
CA ILE A 36 -2.69 -5.10 -3.24
C ILE A 36 -1.28 -5.56 -3.63
N GLY A 37 -0.24 -5.08 -2.93
CA GLY A 37 1.15 -5.44 -3.22
C GLY A 37 1.66 -4.89 -4.56
N GLN A 38 1.34 -3.64 -4.90
CA GLN A 38 1.73 -3.03 -6.17
C GLN A 38 2.89 -2.03 -5.96
N GLY A 39 4.01 -2.25 -6.65
CA GLY A 39 5.14 -1.32 -6.66
C GLY A 39 4.81 0.01 -7.34
N PHE A 40 5.39 1.11 -6.86
CA PHE A 40 5.20 2.44 -7.41
C PHE A 40 6.51 2.96 -7.99
N ALA A 41 6.53 3.11 -9.32
CA ALA A 41 7.69 3.64 -10.03
C ALA A 41 7.91 5.12 -9.66
N GLY A 42 9.11 5.45 -9.17
CA GLY A 42 9.48 6.81 -8.76
C GLY A 42 9.56 7.06 -7.25
N GLY A 43 9.27 6.05 -6.42
CA GLY A 43 9.46 6.10 -4.97
C GLY A 43 8.33 6.78 -4.19
N LEU A 44 8.59 7.08 -2.92
CA LEU A 44 7.54 7.51 -1.97
C LEU A 44 6.95 8.89 -2.27
N LYS A 45 7.75 9.79 -2.85
CA LYS A 45 7.32 11.16 -3.16
C LYS A 45 6.18 11.20 -4.19
N PRO A 46 6.32 10.62 -5.40
CA PRO A 46 5.22 10.63 -6.38
C PRO A 46 4.04 9.76 -5.93
N LEU A 47 4.26 8.73 -5.11
CA LEU A 47 3.16 8.01 -4.46
C LEU A 47 2.35 8.93 -3.55
N ALA A 48 3.01 9.71 -2.69
CA ALA A 48 2.36 10.64 -1.79
C ALA A 48 1.60 11.74 -2.54
N GLU A 49 2.20 12.32 -3.58
CA GLU A 49 1.55 13.31 -4.45
C GLU A 49 0.32 12.72 -5.17
N ALA A 50 0.41 11.48 -5.68
CA ALA A 50 -0.71 10.79 -6.34
C ALA A 50 -1.91 10.54 -5.40
N HIS A 51 -1.66 10.42 -4.09
CA HIS A 51 -2.69 10.28 -3.06
C HIS A 51 -3.06 11.62 -2.38
N GLY A 52 -2.62 12.77 -2.92
CA GLY A 52 -2.99 14.09 -2.45
C GLY A 52 -2.28 14.55 -1.17
N VAL A 53 -1.17 13.91 -0.81
CA VAL A 53 -0.36 14.29 0.35
C VAL A 53 0.63 15.38 -0.06
N ALA A 54 0.62 16.50 0.66
CA ALA A 54 1.63 17.55 0.48
C ALA A 54 2.97 17.10 1.09
N ILE A 55 3.98 16.89 0.24
CA ILE A 55 5.36 16.63 0.66
C ILE A 55 6.13 17.96 0.61
N GLY A 56 6.48 18.50 1.79
CA GLY A 56 7.23 19.75 1.97
C GLY A 56 8.73 19.54 2.12
#